data_AF-J3I3V7-F1
#
_entry.id   AF-J3I3V7-F1
#
_cell.length_a   1.000
_cell.length_b   1.000
_cell.length_c   1.000
_cell.angle_alpha   90.00
_cell.angle_beta   90.00
_cell.angle_gamma   90.00
#
_symmetry.space_group_name_H-M   'P 1'
#
loop_
_entity.id
_entity.type
_entity.pdbx_description
1 polymer ?
#
loop_
_entity_poly.entity_id
_entity_poly.type
_entity_poly.pdbx_seq_one_letter_code
_entity_poly.pdbx_strand_id
1 'polypeptide(L)'
;MRRIYLLPALVGLLSSVAAGPLVAQGVVPKQKAAQAPKAAAATGASPAAAAPAAAASEAPSADDKTTKAIDGFRSAKFGMSEADVRVAMTKDFNAKPDAIKIQENASELTRSLLLQAPELLPNGGTAELSYVFGYKSKSLIQVGAVWSKGTDTAMTPEKLFSNANILRAHFMGEGFKPDSIAVNMPVAGGIVMFRGSDAKDRSVILLLQGTFENKENNQRVLTPTSLLLFYVADAKSPDIFKLPPGQF
;
A
#
# COMPACT_ATOMS: atom_id res chain seq x y z
N MET A 1 -10.95 17.95 -9.50
CA MET A 1 -10.74 17.55 -8.09
C MET A 1 -10.70 16.03 -8.04
N ARG A 2 -9.54 15.40 -7.82
CA ARG A 2 -9.42 13.94 -7.71
C ARG A 2 -9.84 13.53 -6.30
N ARG A 3 -10.98 12.84 -6.17
CA ARG A 3 -11.38 12.19 -4.92
C ARG A 3 -10.39 11.05 -4.67
N ILE A 4 -9.59 11.18 -3.62
CA ILE A 4 -8.77 10.10 -3.08
C ILE A 4 -9.76 9.10 -2.49
N TYR A 5 -10.03 8.02 -3.21
CA TYR A 5 -10.75 6.87 -2.65
C TYR A 5 -9.84 6.25 -1.59
N LEU A 6 -10.10 6.53 -0.32
CA LEU A 6 -9.71 5.62 0.75
C LEU A 6 -10.42 4.30 0.45
N LEU A 7 -9.63 3.25 0.21
CA LEU A 7 -10.10 1.87 0.21
C LEU A 7 -10.86 1.62 1.53
N PRO A 8 -12.18 1.39 1.49
CA PRO A 8 -12.89 0.99 2.69
C PRO A 8 -12.41 -0.41 3.07
N ALA A 9 -11.87 -0.51 4.28
CA ALA A 9 -11.86 -1.67 5.15
C ALA A 9 -11.46 -3.03 4.55
N LEU A 10 -10.16 -3.34 4.57
CA LEU A 10 -9.71 -4.72 4.80
C LEU A 10 -9.80 -5.02 6.31
N VAL A 11 -11.02 -4.92 6.86
CA VAL A 11 -11.32 -5.23 8.27
C VAL A 11 -12.03 -6.56 8.28
N GLY A 12 -11.22 -7.62 8.28
CA GLY A 12 -11.65 -9.01 8.49
C GLY A 12 -10.96 -9.68 9.67
N LEU A 13 -10.16 -8.94 10.46
CA LEU A 13 -9.65 -9.41 11.74
C LEU A 13 -9.83 -8.29 12.78
N LEU A 14 -10.57 -8.62 13.85
CA LEU A 14 -10.80 -7.88 15.11
C LEU A 14 -11.97 -6.86 15.14
N SER A 15 -13.11 -7.31 15.67
CA SER A 15 -14.11 -6.48 16.37
C SER A 15 -13.91 -6.76 17.88
N SER A 16 -13.82 -5.82 18.81
CA SER A 16 -14.89 -4.89 19.25
C SER A 16 -14.33 -3.96 20.33
N VAL A 17 -14.60 -2.65 20.32
CA VAL A 17 -15.01 -1.82 21.49
C VAL A 17 -15.61 -0.50 20.96
N ALA A 18 -16.76 -0.13 21.52
CA ALA A 18 -17.59 1.01 21.15
C ALA A 18 -17.03 2.38 21.58
N ALA A 19 -17.37 3.40 20.79
CA ALA A 19 -17.05 4.81 21.03
C ALA A 19 -18.19 5.57 21.73
N GLY A 20 -17.83 6.60 22.49
CA GLY A 20 -18.71 7.68 22.95
C GLY A 20 -18.09 9.06 22.63
N PRO A 21 -18.89 10.14 22.54
CA PRO A 21 -18.79 11.10 21.43
C PRO A 21 -18.02 12.40 21.69
N LEU A 22 -17.59 13.00 20.57
CA LEU A 22 -17.01 14.33 20.38
C LEU A 22 -18.05 15.46 20.53
N VAL A 23 -17.64 16.55 21.16
CA VAL A 23 -18.35 17.85 21.19
C VAL A 23 -17.69 18.81 20.19
N ALA A 24 -18.53 19.50 19.43
CA ALA A 24 -18.18 20.48 18.40
C ALA A 24 -18.00 21.90 18.97
N GLN A 25 -17.17 22.70 18.29
CA GLN A 25 -17.16 24.18 18.16
C GLN A 25 -15.78 24.54 17.57
N GLY A 26 -15.54 25.47 16.66
CA GLY A 26 -16.26 26.63 16.15
C GLY A 26 -15.19 27.66 15.73
N VAL A 27 -15.60 28.60 14.88
CA VAL A 27 -14.94 29.89 14.53
C VAL A 27 -13.75 29.93 13.54
N VAL A 28 -14.02 30.61 12.43
CA VAL A 28 -13.09 31.13 11.43
C VAL A 28 -13.06 32.65 11.59
N PRO A 29 -11.90 33.32 11.56
CA PRO A 29 -11.85 34.73 11.22
C PRO A 29 -11.20 34.97 9.85
N LYS A 30 -11.94 35.76 9.09
CA LYS A 30 -11.70 36.38 7.80
C LYS A 30 -10.53 37.36 7.89
N GLN A 31 -9.49 37.21 7.06
CA GLN A 31 -8.43 38.21 6.91
C GLN A 31 -8.45 38.84 5.51
N LYS A 32 -8.28 40.16 5.54
CA LYS A 32 -8.65 41.17 4.57
C LYS A 32 -7.51 41.41 3.57
N ALA A 33 -7.90 41.60 2.32
CA ALA A 33 -7.04 42.03 1.22
C ALA A 33 -6.34 43.36 1.51
N ALA A 34 -5.07 43.47 1.13
CA ALA A 34 -4.31 44.70 1.03
C ALA A 34 -3.54 44.73 -0.30
N GLN A 35 -3.49 45.92 -0.87
CA GLN A 35 -3.23 46.25 -2.26
C GLN A 35 -1.74 46.26 -2.61
N ALA A 36 -1.47 46.04 -3.91
CA ALA A 36 -0.19 46.28 -4.55
C ALA A 36 0.04 47.78 -4.80
N PRO A 37 1.31 48.25 -4.80
CA PRO A 37 1.71 49.44 -5.53
C PRO A 37 2.43 49.08 -6.84
N LYS A 38 2.20 49.92 -7.84
CA LYS A 38 2.74 49.89 -9.21
C LYS A 38 3.78 51.00 -9.38
N ALA A 39 4.62 50.85 -10.42
CA ALA A 39 5.60 51.77 -11.02
C ALA A 39 7.05 51.62 -10.49
N ALA A 40 8.10 51.69 -11.31
CA ALA A 40 8.25 52.44 -12.55
C ALA A 40 9.22 51.74 -13.55
N ALA A 41 9.04 52.09 -14.82
CA ALA A 41 9.94 51.78 -15.92
C ALA A 41 11.14 52.75 -15.92
N ALA A 42 12.32 52.25 -16.30
CA ALA A 42 13.38 53.06 -16.86
C ALA A 42 14.10 52.25 -17.95
N THR A 43 14.05 52.83 -19.14
CA THR A 43 14.70 52.42 -20.40
C THR A 43 16.22 52.63 -20.36
N GLY A 44 16.96 51.69 -20.93
CA GLY A 44 18.37 51.86 -21.30
C GLY A 44 18.72 50.91 -22.46
N ALA A 45 19.14 51.47 -23.58
CA ALA A 45 19.40 50.77 -24.84
C ALA A 45 20.85 50.26 -24.95
N SER A 46 20.98 49.01 -25.47
CA SER A 46 21.99 48.35 -26.34
C SER A 46 23.47 48.84 -26.40
N PRO A 47 24.46 47.94 -26.66
CA PRO A 47 24.58 47.29 -27.97
C PRO A 47 24.98 45.80 -27.99
N ALA A 48 24.72 45.21 -29.16
CA ALA A 48 24.98 43.84 -29.57
C ALA A 48 26.45 43.40 -29.50
N ALA A 49 26.65 42.12 -29.17
CA ALA A 49 27.84 41.34 -29.51
C ALA A 49 27.40 39.92 -29.89
N ALA A 50 27.92 39.42 -31.01
CA ALA A 50 27.54 38.19 -31.66
C ALA A 50 28.38 36.97 -31.22
N ALA A 51 27.71 35.81 -31.13
CA ALA A 51 28.19 34.42 -31.29
C ALA A 51 29.18 33.84 -30.23
N PRO A 52 29.21 32.50 -29.99
CA PRO A 52 28.75 31.42 -30.87
C PRO A 52 27.76 30.41 -30.24
N ALA A 53 27.16 29.62 -31.13
CA ALA A 53 26.28 28.49 -30.85
C ALA A 53 26.93 27.50 -29.87
N ALA A 54 26.36 27.41 -28.66
CA ALA A 54 26.56 26.27 -27.78
C ALA A 54 25.74 25.12 -28.34
N ALA A 55 26.44 24.08 -28.77
CA ALA A 55 25.87 22.79 -29.15
C ALA A 55 24.82 22.37 -28.11
N ALA A 56 23.63 22.03 -28.59
CA ALA A 56 22.67 21.29 -27.82
C ALA A 56 23.33 19.94 -27.48
N SER A 57 23.89 19.83 -26.28
CA SER A 57 23.99 18.54 -25.63
C SER A 57 22.55 18.13 -25.36
N GLU A 58 22.01 17.27 -26.22
CA GLU A 58 20.96 16.33 -25.83
C GLU A 58 21.42 15.71 -24.52
N ALA A 59 20.84 16.20 -23.42
CA ALA A 59 20.81 15.45 -22.18
C ALA A 59 20.27 14.07 -22.56
N PRO A 60 20.88 12.97 -22.08
CA PRO A 60 20.36 11.64 -22.34
C PRO A 60 18.88 11.66 -21.96
N SER A 61 18.02 11.43 -22.96
CA SER A 61 16.60 11.20 -22.75
C SER A 61 16.49 10.25 -21.59
N ALA A 62 15.88 10.73 -20.49
CA ALA A 62 15.75 9.97 -19.26
C ALA A 62 15.29 8.57 -19.64
N ASP A 63 16.14 7.60 -19.32
CA ASP A 63 15.94 6.19 -19.62
C ASP A 63 14.47 5.82 -19.42
N ASP A 64 13.92 5.16 -20.44
CA ASP A 64 12.67 4.41 -20.38
C ASP A 64 12.84 3.30 -19.34
N LYS A 65 12.88 3.67 -18.06
CA LYS A 65 13.00 2.78 -16.93
C LYS A 65 11.67 2.04 -16.90
N THR A 66 11.67 0.86 -17.51
CA THR A 66 10.52 -0.05 -17.53
C THR A 66 9.98 -0.16 -16.11
N THR A 67 8.79 0.40 -15.88
CA THR A 67 8.14 0.36 -14.57
C THR A 67 7.99 -1.08 -14.12
N LYS A 68 8.25 -1.37 -12.83
CA LYS A 68 8.10 -2.69 -12.24
C LYS A 68 6.76 -3.31 -12.62
N ALA A 69 6.76 -4.50 -13.22
CA ALA A 69 5.54 -5.25 -13.44
C ALA A 69 5.13 -5.99 -12.14
N ILE A 70 3.89 -5.81 -11.71
CA ILE A 70 3.33 -6.49 -10.53
C ILE A 70 2.35 -7.56 -11.01
N ASP A 71 2.87 -8.70 -11.45
CA ASP A 71 2.03 -9.78 -11.99
C ASP A 71 1.48 -10.75 -10.93
N GLY A 72 1.83 -10.57 -9.65
CA GLY A 72 1.45 -11.44 -8.54
C GLY A 72 2.57 -11.54 -7.51
N PHE A 73 2.71 -12.69 -6.87
CA PHE A 73 3.71 -12.95 -5.84
C PHE A 73 4.49 -14.24 -6.14
N ARG A 74 5.82 -14.10 -6.30
CA ARG A 74 6.72 -15.21 -6.69
C ARG A 74 6.18 -15.95 -7.93
N SER A 75 5.92 -17.26 -7.84
CA SER A 75 5.39 -18.06 -8.95
C SER A 75 3.87 -17.91 -9.14
N ALA A 76 3.13 -17.45 -8.13
CA ALA A 76 1.69 -17.23 -8.22
C ALA A 76 1.36 -15.91 -8.92
N LYS A 77 0.63 -15.96 -10.03
CA LYS A 77 0.26 -14.78 -10.82
C LYS A 77 -1.23 -14.49 -10.76
N PHE A 78 -1.60 -13.21 -10.86
CA PHE A 78 -3.00 -12.82 -10.93
C PHE A 78 -3.69 -13.51 -12.12
N GLY A 79 -4.94 -13.94 -11.91
CA GLY A 79 -5.71 -14.72 -12.88
C GLY A 79 -5.47 -16.24 -12.82
N MET A 80 -4.51 -16.74 -12.03
CA MET A 80 -4.34 -18.18 -11.82
C MET A 80 -5.54 -18.82 -11.11
N SER A 81 -5.80 -20.09 -11.43
CA SER A 81 -6.81 -20.89 -10.72
C SER A 81 -6.31 -21.33 -9.33
N GLU A 82 -7.22 -21.80 -8.46
CA GLU A 82 -6.84 -22.34 -7.15
C GLU A 82 -5.83 -23.49 -7.27
N ALA A 83 -6.00 -24.37 -8.27
CA ALA A 83 -5.10 -25.49 -8.51
C ALA A 83 -3.69 -25.02 -8.88
N ASP A 84 -3.57 -24.04 -9.78
CA ASP A 84 -2.29 -23.48 -10.19
C ASP A 84 -1.58 -22.76 -9.04
N VAL A 85 -2.34 -22.07 -8.19
CA VAL A 85 -1.79 -21.42 -6.98
C VAL A 85 -1.25 -22.45 -6.00
N ARG A 86 -1.93 -23.60 -5.80
CA ARG A 86 -1.40 -24.68 -4.94
C ARG A 86 -0.06 -25.21 -5.48
N VAL A 87 0.05 -25.38 -6.79
CA VAL A 87 1.31 -25.77 -7.44
C VAL A 87 2.40 -24.71 -7.19
N ALA A 88 2.06 -23.42 -7.32
CA ALA A 88 2.98 -22.33 -7.02
C ALA A 88 3.41 -22.32 -5.54
N MET A 89 2.51 -22.58 -4.59
CA MET A 89 2.82 -22.67 -3.16
C MET A 89 3.77 -23.84 -2.85
N THR A 90 3.54 -25.02 -3.45
CA THR A 90 4.46 -26.14 -3.33
C THR A 90 5.83 -25.80 -3.92
N LYS A 91 5.88 -25.14 -5.08
CA LYS A 91 7.14 -24.73 -5.71
C LYS A 91 7.91 -23.70 -4.87
N ASP A 92 7.23 -22.67 -4.37
CA ASP A 92 7.86 -21.53 -3.73
C ASP A 92 8.22 -21.77 -2.26
N PHE A 93 7.44 -22.63 -1.57
CA PHE A 93 7.54 -22.84 -0.12
C PHE A 93 7.67 -24.31 0.29
N ASN A 94 7.74 -25.24 -0.66
CA ASN A 94 7.67 -26.68 -0.39
C ASN A 94 6.42 -27.05 0.46
N ALA A 95 5.32 -26.32 0.23
CA ALA A 95 4.09 -26.49 0.97
C ALA A 95 3.49 -27.88 0.71
N LYS A 96 3.18 -28.60 1.79
CA LYS A 96 2.43 -29.85 1.73
C LYS A 96 0.94 -29.55 1.60
N PRO A 97 0.14 -30.36 0.87
CA PRO A 97 -1.28 -30.09 0.65
C PRO A 97 -2.11 -29.91 1.94
N ASP A 98 -1.76 -30.64 3.00
CA ASP A 98 -2.41 -30.59 4.32
C ASP A 98 -2.06 -29.33 5.14
N ALA A 99 -0.94 -28.68 4.82
CA ALA A 99 -0.55 -27.41 5.44
C ALA A 99 -1.30 -26.20 4.84
N ILE A 100 -1.91 -26.36 3.67
CA ILE A 100 -2.65 -25.31 2.98
C ILE A 100 -4.09 -25.31 3.50
N LYS A 101 -4.44 -24.28 4.27
CA LYS A 101 -5.80 -24.12 4.80
C LYS A 101 -6.67 -23.34 3.84
N ILE A 102 -7.97 -23.56 3.93
CA ILE A 102 -8.98 -22.79 3.17
C ILE A 102 -9.70 -21.87 4.13
N GLN A 103 -9.98 -20.64 3.69
CA GLN A 103 -10.81 -19.69 4.40
C GLN A 103 -11.83 -19.07 3.44
N GLU A 104 -13.10 -19.03 3.86
CA GLU A 104 -14.17 -18.33 3.13
C GLU A 104 -14.40 -16.95 3.76
N ASN A 105 -14.62 -15.94 2.93
CA ASN A 105 -15.10 -14.64 3.36
C ASN A 105 -16.54 -14.46 2.86
N ALA A 106 -17.50 -14.73 3.74
CA ALA A 106 -18.92 -14.68 3.41
C ALA A 106 -19.40 -13.27 3.01
N SER A 107 -18.74 -12.21 3.49
CA SER A 107 -19.14 -10.83 3.18
C SER A 107 -18.75 -10.43 1.76
N GLU A 108 -17.60 -10.91 1.29
CA GLU A 108 -17.07 -10.62 -0.04
C GLU A 108 -17.37 -11.73 -1.07
N LEU A 109 -17.88 -12.88 -0.60
CA LEU A 109 -18.05 -14.12 -1.36
C LEU A 109 -16.75 -14.56 -2.06
N THR A 110 -15.64 -14.32 -1.39
CA THR A 110 -14.29 -14.75 -1.82
C THR A 110 -13.82 -15.94 -1.00
N ARG A 111 -12.86 -16.66 -1.58
CA ARG A 111 -12.21 -17.82 -0.98
C ARG A 111 -10.71 -17.56 -0.93
N SER A 112 -10.03 -18.07 0.08
CA SER A 112 -8.60 -17.88 0.26
C SER A 112 -7.89 -19.19 0.59
N LEU A 113 -6.66 -19.33 0.10
CA LEU A 113 -5.71 -20.33 0.58
C LEU A 113 -4.74 -19.68 1.56
N LEU A 114 -4.57 -20.28 2.73
CA LEU A 114 -3.70 -19.81 3.79
C LEU A 114 -2.51 -20.75 4.00
N LEU A 115 -1.33 -20.19 4.24
CA LEU A 115 -0.10 -20.95 4.50
C LEU A 115 0.81 -20.20 5.46
N GLN A 116 1.30 -20.91 6.49
CA GLN A 116 2.34 -20.39 7.37
C GLN A 116 3.70 -20.47 6.66
N ALA A 117 4.43 -19.35 6.64
CA ALA A 117 5.69 -19.18 5.94
C ALA A 117 6.75 -18.62 6.91
N PRO A 118 7.50 -19.50 7.61
CA PRO A 118 8.48 -19.12 8.64
C PRO A 118 9.58 -18.17 8.16
N GLU A 119 10.02 -18.34 6.90
CA GLU A 119 11.16 -17.60 6.32
C GLU A 119 10.73 -16.83 5.07
N LEU A 120 9.55 -16.21 5.11
CA LEU A 120 9.09 -15.36 4.00
C LEU A 120 10.00 -14.15 3.79
N LEU A 121 10.43 -13.56 4.89
CA LEU A 121 11.43 -12.51 5.00
C LEU A 121 12.57 -13.07 5.86
N PRO A 122 13.84 -13.04 5.42
CA PRO A 122 14.94 -13.57 6.21
C PRO A 122 15.01 -12.91 7.58
N ASN A 123 15.07 -13.72 8.63
CA ASN A 123 14.99 -13.27 10.01
C ASN A 123 13.72 -12.45 10.32
N GLY A 124 12.64 -12.56 9.53
CA GLY A 124 11.43 -11.77 9.72
C GLY A 124 10.45 -12.36 10.73
N GLY A 125 10.64 -13.62 11.12
CA GLY A 125 9.65 -14.40 11.85
C GLY A 125 8.55 -14.94 10.94
N THR A 126 7.68 -15.77 11.50
CA THR A 126 6.67 -16.49 10.72
C THR A 126 5.55 -15.56 10.25
N ALA A 127 5.31 -15.57 8.93
CA ALA A 127 4.17 -14.90 8.30
C ALA A 127 3.05 -15.91 8.01
N GLU A 128 1.81 -15.44 7.98
CA GLU A 128 0.75 -16.15 7.28
C GLU A 128 0.54 -15.52 5.90
N LEU A 129 0.68 -16.32 4.84
CA LEU A 129 0.31 -15.96 3.48
C LEU A 129 -1.18 -16.23 3.25
N SER A 130 -1.85 -15.35 2.52
CA SER A 130 -3.23 -15.49 2.08
C SER A 130 -3.34 -15.23 0.58
N TYR A 131 -3.83 -16.20 -0.18
CA TYR A 131 -4.08 -16.09 -1.63
C TYR A 131 -5.59 -16.00 -1.84
N VAL A 132 -6.10 -14.83 -2.24
CA VAL A 132 -7.53 -14.54 -2.32
C VAL A 132 -8.02 -14.69 -3.77
N PHE A 133 -9.08 -15.48 -3.95
CA PHE A 133 -9.74 -15.75 -5.22
C PHE A 133 -11.01 -14.92 -5.36
N GLY A 134 -11.16 -14.30 -6.53
CA GLY A 134 -12.26 -13.39 -6.83
C GLY A 134 -13.62 -14.08 -6.85
N TYR A 135 -14.66 -13.33 -6.50
CA TYR A 135 -16.04 -13.81 -6.42
C TYR A 135 -16.55 -14.31 -7.79
N LYS A 136 -16.40 -13.53 -8.86
CA LYS A 136 -16.91 -13.89 -10.19
C LYS A 136 -15.92 -14.73 -10.98
N SER A 137 -14.66 -14.31 -11.01
CA SER A 137 -13.62 -14.94 -11.81
C SER A 137 -13.13 -16.28 -11.26
N LYS A 138 -13.28 -16.51 -9.95
CA LYS A 138 -12.68 -17.65 -9.23
C LYS A 138 -11.15 -17.75 -9.42
N SER A 139 -10.52 -16.64 -9.74
CA SER A 139 -9.10 -16.54 -10.06
C SER A 139 -8.36 -15.69 -9.02
N LEU A 140 -7.04 -15.86 -8.91
CA LEU A 140 -6.22 -15.12 -7.95
C LEU A 140 -6.28 -13.61 -8.24
N ILE A 141 -6.77 -12.83 -7.27
CA ILE A 141 -6.86 -11.36 -7.38
C ILE A 141 -6.01 -10.61 -6.37
N GLN A 142 -5.59 -11.27 -5.29
CA GLN A 142 -4.79 -10.67 -4.24
C GLN A 142 -3.93 -11.70 -3.53
N VAL A 143 -2.73 -11.29 -3.12
CA VAL A 143 -1.87 -12.04 -2.19
C VAL A 143 -1.55 -11.15 -1.00
N GLY A 144 -1.82 -11.63 0.20
CA GLY A 144 -1.49 -11.00 1.46
C GLY A 144 -0.40 -11.76 2.22
N ALA A 145 0.40 -11.06 2.99
CA ALA A 145 1.24 -11.62 4.03
C ALA A 145 1.04 -10.84 5.33
N VAL A 146 0.88 -11.55 6.45
CA VAL A 146 0.71 -10.95 7.78
C VAL A 146 1.78 -11.47 8.73
N TRP A 147 2.47 -10.55 9.40
CA TRP A 147 3.28 -10.84 10.58
C TRP A 147 2.59 -10.26 11.81
N SER A 148 2.39 -11.07 12.84
CA SER A 148 1.84 -10.64 14.12
C SER A 148 2.16 -11.64 15.22
N LYS A 149 1.80 -11.33 16.47
CA LYS A 149 1.85 -12.31 17.57
C LYS A 149 0.97 -13.56 17.33
N GLY A 150 -0.03 -13.46 16.46
CA GLY A 150 -0.91 -14.58 16.10
C GLY A 150 -0.27 -15.56 15.10
N THR A 151 0.72 -15.10 14.32
CA THR A 151 1.46 -15.96 13.37
C THR A 151 2.77 -16.45 13.96
N ASP A 152 3.36 -15.67 14.87
CA ASP A 152 4.60 -15.99 15.56
C ASP A 152 4.58 -15.42 16.99
N THR A 153 4.61 -16.28 18.00
CA THR A 153 4.54 -15.84 19.41
C THR A 153 5.78 -15.07 19.87
N ALA A 154 6.92 -15.22 19.17
CA ALA A 154 8.13 -14.47 19.41
C ALA A 154 8.13 -13.08 18.74
N MET A 155 7.08 -12.74 17.97
CA MET A 155 6.96 -11.46 17.29
C MET A 155 6.87 -10.30 18.30
N THR A 156 7.75 -9.31 18.15
CA THR A 156 7.78 -8.09 18.96
C THR A 156 7.44 -6.84 18.15
N PRO A 157 6.98 -5.75 18.78
CA PRO A 157 6.75 -4.48 18.09
C PRO A 157 7.99 -3.94 17.35
N GLU A 158 9.17 -4.09 17.94
CA GLU A 158 10.45 -3.67 17.37
C GLU A 158 10.77 -4.49 16.11
N LYS A 159 10.48 -5.79 16.16
CA LYS A 159 10.67 -6.69 15.02
C LYS A 159 9.76 -6.31 13.85
N LEU A 160 8.48 -6.05 14.13
CA LEU A 160 7.52 -5.59 13.13
C LEU A 160 7.95 -4.28 12.49
N PHE A 161 8.43 -3.32 13.30
CA PHE A 161 8.94 -2.05 12.78
C PHE A 161 10.20 -2.25 11.92
N SER A 162 11.12 -3.12 12.33
CA SER A 162 12.32 -3.46 11.56
C SER A 162 11.96 -4.10 10.21
N ASN A 163 11.12 -5.12 10.21
CA ASN A 163 10.62 -5.78 9.00
C ASN A 163 9.96 -4.77 8.04
N ALA A 164 9.17 -3.85 8.58
CA ALA A 164 8.50 -2.83 7.78
C ALA A 164 9.50 -1.88 7.10
N ASN A 165 10.57 -1.49 7.78
CA ASN A 165 11.61 -0.64 7.19
C ASN A 165 12.42 -1.39 6.12
N ILE A 166 12.75 -2.66 6.34
CA ILE A 166 13.44 -3.52 5.37
C ILE A 166 12.60 -3.64 4.09
N LEU A 167 11.32 -3.99 4.22
CA LEU A 167 10.42 -4.13 3.08
C LEU A 167 10.19 -2.79 2.37
N ARG A 168 10.01 -1.69 3.11
CA ARG A 168 9.89 -0.35 2.50
C ARG A 168 11.12 -0.01 1.68
N ALA A 169 12.33 -0.21 2.22
CA ALA A 169 13.58 0.08 1.52
C ALA A 169 13.71 -0.78 0.25
N HIS A 170 13.35 -2.07 0.33
CA HIS A 170 13.31 -2.96 -0.82
C HIS A 170 12.37 -2.43 -1.91
N PHE A 171 11.11 -2.10 -1.58
CA PHE A 171 10.13 -1.62 -2.56
C PHE A 171 10.48 -0.27 -3.17
N MET A 172 11.12 0.63 -2.41
CA MET A 172 11.62 1.89 -2.96
C MET A 172 12.65 1.69 -4.09
N GLY A 173 13.35 0.56 -4.12
CA GLY A 173 14.34 0.23 -5.13
C GLY A 173 13.79 -0.42 -6.41
N GLU A 174 12.51 -0.81 -6.46
CA GLU A 174 12.02 -1.70 -7.53
C GLU A 174 11.52 -0.99 -8.80
N GLY A 175 11.36 0.34 -8.80
CA GLY A 175 10.94 1.10 -9.99
C GLY A 175 9.43 1.13 -10.23
N PHE A 176 8.62 1.34 -9.18
CA PHE A 176 7.18 1.59 -9.30
C PHE A 176 6.88 2.90 -10.04
N LYS A 177 5.63 3.05 -10.51
CA LYS A 177 5.14 4.28 -11.14
C LYS A 177 5.31 5.47 -10.18
N PRO A 178 6.11 6.51 -10.48
CA PRO A 178 6.51 7.51 -9.49
C PRO A 178 5.36 8.26 -8.80
N ASP A 179 4.30 8.61 -9.53
CA ASP A 179 3.13 9.33 -9.01
C ASP A 179 2.19 8.45 -8.16
N SER A 180 2.38 7.13 -8.16
CA SER A 180 1.64 6.20 -7.30
C SER A 180 2.28 5.99 -5.93
N ILE A 181 3.56 6.36 -5.79
CA ILE A 181 4.35 6.07 -4.59
C ILE A 181 3.86 6.92 -3.42
N ALA A 182 3.51 6.26 -2.32
CA ALA A 182 3.22 6.91 -1.05
C ALA A 182 3.96 6.17 0.08
N VAL A 183 4.59 6.92 0.98
CA VAL A 183 5.39 6.36 2.09
C VAL A 183 5.11 7.13 3.38
N ASN A 184 5.18 6.43 4.52
CA ASN A 184 5.00 7.01 5.86
C ASN A 184 3.70 7.80 6.03
N MET A 185 2.63 7.39 5.35
CA MET A 185 1.35 8.08 5.43
C MET A 185 0.56 7.55 6.63
N PRO A 186 0.21 8.39 7.61
CA PRO A 186 -0.62 7.95 8.73
C PRO A 186 -2.02 7.58 8.24
N VAL A 187 -2.57 6.51 8.80
CA VAL A 187 -3.94 6.04 8.54
C VAL A 187 -4.61 5.65 9.86
N ALA A 188 -5.93 5.42 9.81
CA ALA A 188 -6.63 4.87 10.97
C ALA A 188 -6.00 3.53 11.37
N GLY A 189 -5.53 3.43 12.61
CA GLY A 189 -4.93 2.21 13.17
C GLY A 189 -3.51 1.88 12.67
N GLY A 190 -2.80 2.77 11.98
CA GLY A 190 -1.42 2.51 11.58
C GLY A 190 -0.78 3.53 10.66
N ILE A 191 0.22 3.06 9.90
CA ILE A 191 0.99 3.84 8.93
C ILE A 191 1.13 3.01 7.65
N VAL A 192 0.75 3.58 6.51
CA VAL A 192 1.14 3.05 5.20
C VAL A 192 2.63 3.30 5.03
N MET A 193 3.41 2.25 5.24
CA MET A 193 4.87 2.28 5.15
C MET A 193 5.30 2.42 3.70
N PHE A 194 4.57 1.78 2.78
CA PHE A 194 4.77 1.88 1.35
C PHE A 194 3.46 1.61 0.60
N ARG A 195 3.22 2.34 -0.48
CA ARG A 195 2.29 1.97 -1.54
C ARG A 195 2.96 2.31 -2.87
N GLY A 196 2.85 1.44 -3.86
CA GLY A 196 3.26 1.71 -5.22
C GLY A 196 2.46 0.87 -6.20
N SER A 197 2.30 1.38 -7.42
CA SER A 197 1.58 0.70 -8.50
C SER A 197 2.45 0.55 -9.74
N ASP A 198 2.10 -0.41 -10.60
CA ASP A 198 2.69 -0.56 -11.91
C ASP A 198 1.91 0.21 -12.99
N ALA A 199 2.32 0.06 -14.26
CA ALA A 199 1.65 0.66 -15.41
C ALA A 199 0.20 0.17 -15.62
N LYS A 200 -0.18 -0.99 -15.04
CA LYS A 200 -1.53 -1.56 -15.09
C LYS A 200 -2.34 -1.21 -13.83
N ASP A 201 -1.84 -0.29 -12.99
CA ASP A 201 -2.42 0.11 -11.70
C ASP A 201 -2.58 -1.04 -10.67
N ARG A 202 -1.90 -2.18 -10.91
CA ARG A 202 -1.75 -3.24 -9.89
C ARG A 202 -0.86 -2.69 -8.80
N SER A 203 -1.08 -3.08 -7.55
CA SER A 203 -0.51 -2.36 -6.41
C SER A 203 0.17 -3.27 -5.39
N VAL A 204 1.26 -2.77 -4.82
CA VAL A 204 1.88 -3.27 -3.59
C VAL A 204 1.57 -2.29 -2.46
N ILE A 205 1.08 -2.80 -1.33
CA ILE A 205 0.73 -2.00 -0.15
C ILE A 205 1.37 -2.65 1.07
N LEU A 206 2.16 -1.87 1.82
CA LEU A 206 2.76 -2.26 3.08
C LEU A 206 2.19 -1.38 4.20
N LEU A 207 1.52 -2.00 5.16
CA LEU A 207 0.84 -1.35 6.26
C LEU A 207 1.39 -1.84 7.59
N LEU A 208 1.87 -0.92 8.42
CA LEU A 208 2.22 -1.19 9.81
C LEU A 208 1.06 -0.76 10.69
N GLN A 209 0.37 -1.73 11.29
CA GLN A 209 -0.78 -1.46 12.18
C GLN A 209 -0.36 -1.56 13.63
N GLY A 210 -1.12 -0.89 14.49
CA GLY A 210 -0.87 -0.89 15.92
C GLY A 210 -1.83 -0.02 16.69
N THR A 211 -1.58 0.05 17.99
CA THR A 211 -2.27 0.97 18.89
C THR A 211 -1.52 2.28 18.96
N PHE A 212 -2.26 3.38 19.05
CA PHE A 212 -1.67 4.68 19.26
C PHE A 212 -1.87 5.13 20.69
N GLU A 213 -0.81 5.59 21.33
CA GLU A 213 -0.82 6.18 22.66
C GLU A 213 -0.41 7.64 22.58
N ASN A 214 -1.08 8.50 23.36
CA ASN A 214 -0.69 9.89 23.52
C ASN A 214 0.26 9.99 24.71
N LYS A 215 1.49 10.42 24.46
CA LYS A 215 2.45 10.74 25.53
C LYS A 215 2.22 12.18 26.04
N GLU A 216 2.84 12.51 27.17
CA GLU A 216 2.69 13.76 27.93
C GLU A 216 2.85 15.05 27.10
N ASN A 217 3.52 14.99 25.93
CA ASN A 217 3.75 16.12 25.03
C ASN A 217 2.80 16.15 23.81
N ASN A 218 1.60 15.56 23.90
CA ASN A 218 0.71 15.31 22.75
C ASN A 218 1.39 14.51 21.61
N GLN A 219 2.49 13.82 21.91
CA GLN A 219 3.16 12.98 20.93
C GLN A 219 2.40 11.67 20.80
N ARG A 220 1.85 11.43 19.61
CA ARG A 220 1.19 10.18 19.28
C ARG A 220 2.23 9.14 18.88
N VAL A 221 2.38 8.08 19.67
CA VAL A 221 3.32 7.00 19.43
C VAL A 221 2.55 5.75 19.00
N LEU A 222 2.99 5.13 17.91
CA LEU A 222 2.45 3.85 17.44
C LEU A 222 3.23 2.71 18.10
N THR A 223 2.51 1.78 18.73
CA THR A 223 3.04 0.48 19.16
C THR A 223 2.57 -0.58 18.15
N PRO A 224 3.46 -1.07 17.26
CA PRO A 224 3.06 -2.04 16.25
C PRO A 224 2.51 -3.35 16.82
N THR A 225 1.42 -3.83 16.23
CA THR A 225 0.81 -5.13 16.56
C THR A 225 0.83 -6.09 15.37
N SER A 226 0.85 -5.56 14.15
CA SER A 226 0.91 -6.34 12.92
C SER A 226 1.56 -5.58 11.77
N LEU A 227 2.16 -6.33 10.86
CA LEU A 227 2.67 -5.85 9.58
C LEU A 227 1.95 -6.61 8.48
N LEU A 228 1.37 -5.89 7.53
CA LEU A 228 0.59 -6.45 6.44
C LEU A 228 1.20 -6.00 5.12
N LEU A 229 1.40 -6.96 4.23
CA LEU A 229 1.87 -6.75 2.87
C LEU A 229 0.82 -7.29 1.90
N PHE A 230 0.41 -6.49 0.92
CA PHE A 230 -0.57 -6.87 -0.08
C PHE A 230 -0.03 -6.64 -1.49
N TYR A 231 -0.26 -7.62 -2.35
CA TYR A 231 -0.19 -7.52 -3.81
C TYR A 231 -1.62 -7.60 -4.34
N VAL A 232 -2.08 -6.58 -5.06
CA VAL A 232 -3.48 -6.45 -5.47
C VAL A 232 -3.59 -6.25 -6.98
N ALA A 233 -4.41 -7.05 -7.64
CA ALA A 233 -4.66 -6.97 -9.09
C ALA A 233 -5.47 -5.73 -9.48
N ASP A 234 -6.52 -5.41 -8.75
CA ASP A 234 -7.29 -4.18 -8.96
C ASP A 234 -7.85 -3.67 -7.63
N ALA A 235 -7.18 -2.66 -7.07
CA ALA A 235 -7.63 -2.03 -5.83
C ALA A 235 -8.84 -1.11 -6.04
N LYS A 236 -9.09 -0.63 -7.26
CA LYS A 236 -10.19 0.31 -7.55
C LYS A 236 -11.51 -0.46 -7.72
N SER A 237 -11.44 -1.62 -8.38
CA SER A 237 -12.59 -2.47 -8.67
C SER A 237 -12.29 -3.94 -8.37
N PRO A 238 -12.11 -4.32 -7.10
CA PRO A 238 -11.84 -5.72 -6.75
C PRO A 238 -13.03 -6.61 -7.14
N ASP A 239 -12.72 -7.83 -7.58
CA ASP A 239 -13.69 -8.89 -7.89
C ASP A 239 -14.23 -9.52 -6.60
N ILE A 240 -15.04 -8.73 -5.89
CA ILE A 240 -15.76 -9.09 -4.68
C ILE A 240 -17.26 -8.86 -4.88
N PHE A 241 -18.07 -9.51 -4.07
CA PHE A 241 -19.49 -9.20 -3.99
C PHE A 241 -19.69 -7.75 -3.51
N LYS A 242 -20.54 -7.01 -4.22
CA LYS A 242 -20.99 -5.67 -3.84
C LYS A 242 -22.50 -5.63 -4.01
N LEU A 243 -23.23 -5.24 -2.96
CA LEU A 243 -24.66 -5.04 -3.04
C LEU A 243 -24.94 -3.83 -3.96
N PRO A 244 -25.65 -4.01 -5.09
CA PRO A 244 -25.97 -2.89 -5.96
C PRO A 244 -26.92 -1.91 -5.25
N PRO A 245 -26.80 -0.59 -5.52
CA PRO A 245 -27.72 0.39 -4.95
C PRO A 245 -29.19 0.03 -5.25
N GLY A 246 -30.05 0.12 -4.23
CA GLY A 246 -31.48 -0.12 -4.37
C GLY A 246 -31.91 -1.60 -4.40
N GLN A 247 -31.03 -2.54 -4.06
CA GLN A 247 -31.38 -3.97 -3.91
C GLN A 247 -31.79 -4.37 -2.49
N PHE A 248 -31.88 -3.40 -1.58
CA PHE A 248 -32.47 -3.47 -0.26
C PHE A 248 -32.93 -2.05 0.13
#